data_AF-A0A916S911-F1
#
_entry.id   AF-A0A916S911-F1
#
_cell.length_a   1.000
_cell.length_b   1.000
_cell.length_c   1.000
_cell.angle_alpha   90.00
_cell.angle_beta   90.00
_cell.angle_gamma   90.00
#
_symmetry.space_group_name_H-M   'P 1'
#
loop_
_entity.id
_entity.type
_entity.pdbx_description
1 polymer ?
#
loop_
_entity_poly.entity_id
_entity_poly.type
_entity_poly.pdbx_seq_one_letter_code
_entity_poly.pdbx_strand_id
1 'polypeptide(L)'
;MKEVIDITEEEIKRYFDLNKQKKEIETTMNELKKKFHDVLDNSFGKKEKGEIQRGRYKLQRQIRSSVNYDEEGTVKKLEELNLKEFIVERKVPDTDKLESALKLGLVEENDFIEQKKVRITQSIVVKETFSSEG
;
A
#
# COMPACT_ATOMS: atom_id res chain seq x y z
N MET A 1 -13.52 -34.67 -6.69
CA MET A 1 -13.43 -33.21 -6.90
C MET A 1 -14.70 -32.61 -6.34
N LYS A 2 -14.64 -31.59 -5.46
CA LYS A 2 -15.86 -30.89 -5.05
C LYS A 2 -16.28 -30.04 -6.24
N GLU A 3 -17.34 -30.44 -6.92
CA GLU A 3 -17.97 -29.58 -7.92
C GLU A 3 -18.38 -28.29 -7.22
N VAL A 4 -17.84 -27.16 -7.70
CA VAL A 4 -18.20 -25.83 -7.23
C VAL A 4 -19.42 -25.43 -8.05
N ILE A 5 -20.61 -25.84 -7.58
CA ILE A 5 -21.87 -25.80 -8.37
C ILE A 5 -22.41 -24.36 -8.50
N ASP A 6 -21.78 -23.36 -7.87
CA ASP A 6 -22.38 -22.03 -7.66
C ASP A 6 -21.64 -20.88 -8.38
N ILE A 7 -20.60 -21.15 -9.19
CA ILE A 7 -19.90 -20.10 -9.96
C ILE A 7 -19.87 -20.51 -11.42
N THR A 8 -20.55 -19.73 -12.26
CA THR A 8 -20.59 -19.97 -13.70
C THR A 8 -19.36 -19.41 -14.40
N GLU A 9 -19.01 -19.99 -15.56
CA GLU A 9 -17.98 -19.44 -16.44
C GLU A 9 -18.30 -17.99 -16.84
N GLU A 10 -19.58 -17.69 -17.08
CA GLU A 10 -20.04 -16.34 -17.43
C GLU A 10 -19.72 -15.32 -16.33
N GLU A 11 -19.87 -15.68 -15.05
CA GLU A 11 -19.50 -14.82 -13.92
C GLU A 11 -17.99 -14.58 -13.85
N ILE A 12 -17.18 -15.62 -14.05
CA ILE A 12 -15.71 -15.52 -14.06
C ILE A 12 -15.24 -14.65 -15.23
N LYS A 13 -15.81 -14.86 -16.42
CA LYS A 13 -15.52 -14.06 -17.63
C LYS A 13 -15.93 -12.60 -17.45
N ARG A 14 -17.11 -12.34 -16.89
CA ARG A 14 -17.58 -10.98 -16.60
C ARG A 14 -16.65 -10.29 -15.61
N TYR A 15 -16.21 -10.98 -14.56
CA TYR A 15 -15.23 -10.44 -13.61
C TYR A 15 -13.90 -10.10 -14.29
N PHE A 16 -13.39 -10.99 -15.15
CA PHE A 16 -12.15 -10.77 -15.89
C PHE A 16 -12.23 -9.51 -16.76
N ASP A 17 -13.31 -9.36 -17.53
CA ASP A 17 -13.52 -8.21 -18.41
C ASP A 17 -13.68 -6.90 -17.61
N LEU A 18 -14.48 -6.92 -16.53
CA LEU A 18 -14.62 -5.77 -15.63
C LEU A 18 -13.28 -5.37 -15.00
N ASN A 19 -12.43 -6.35 -14.63
CA ASN A 19 -11.12 -6.08 -14.08
C ASN A 19 -10.17 -5.46 -15.12
N LYS A 20 -10.29 -5.87 -16.40
CA LYS A 20 -9.56 -5.27 -17.50
C LYS A 20 -10.02 -3.84 -17.75
N GLN A 21 -11.33 -3.61 -17.88
CA GLN A 21 -11.91 -2.28 -18.04
C GLN A 21 -11.54 -1.35 -16.87
N LYS A 22 -11.57 -1.87 -15.64
CA LYS A 22 -11.13 -1.12 -14.45
C LYS A 22 -9.69 -0.63 -14.60
N LYS A 23 -8.76 -1.50 -15.03
CA LYS A 23 -7.36 -1.10 -15.28
C LYS A 23 -7.24 -0.04 -16.36
N GLU A 24 -8.02 -0.12 -17.42
CA GLU A 24 -8.05 0.88 -18.49
C GLU A 24 -8.58 2.24 -18.00
N ILE A 25 -9.65 2.23 -17.21
CA ILE A 25 -10.20 3.42 -16.54
C ILE A 25 -9.18 4.01 -15.57
N GLU A 26 -8.53 3.18 -14.75
CA GLU A 26 -7.47 3.61 -13.82
C GLU A 26 -6.28 4.22 -14.57
N THR A 27 -5.90 3.66 -15.72
CA THR A 27 -4.83 4.20 -16.56
C THR A 27 -5.21 5.58 -17.10
N THR A 28 -6.40 5.70 -17.69
CA THR A 28 -6.93 6.96 -18.23
C THR A 28 -7.04 8.03 -17.13
N MET A 29 -7.53 7.66 -15.95
CA MET A 29 -7.59 8.54 -14.78
C MET A 29 -6.21 9.02 -14.34
N ASN A 30 -5.21 8.14 -14.34
CA ASN A 30 -3.83 8.49 -14.00
C ASN A 30 -3.21 9.45 -15.03
N GLU A 31 -3.47 9.26 -16.32
CA GLU A 31 -3.03 10.18 -17.37
C GLU A 31 -3.66 11.58 -17.22
N LEU A 32 -4.97 11.64 -16.98
CA LEU A 32 -5.67 12.89 -16.68
C LEU A 32 -5.11 13.57 -15.42
N LYS A 33 -4.86 12.80 -14.36
CA LYS A 33 -4.26 13.31 -13.13
C LYS A 33 -2.87 13.89 -13.37
N LYS A 34 -2.02 13.24 -14.18
CA LYS A 34 -0.71 13.77 -14.59
C LYS A 34 -0.86 15.11 -15.33
N LYS A 35 -1.80 15.18 -16.29
CA LYS A 35 -2.10 16.42 -17.01
C LYS A 35 -2.58 17.54 -16.08
N PHE A 36 -3.44 17.23 -15.11
CA PHE A 36 -3.91 18.19 -14.12
C PHE A 36 -2.78 18.69 -13.23
N HIS A 37 -1.87 17.81 -12.78
CA HIS A 37 -0.68 18.21 -12.05
C HIS A 37 0.19 19.16 -12.87
N ASP A 38 0.50 18.80 -14.13
CA ASP A 38 1.33 19.64 -15.01
C ASP A 38 0.74 21.03 -15.24
N VAL A 39 -0.57 21.11 -15.52
CA VAL A 39 -1.27 22.40 -15.69
C VAL A 39 -1.24 23.22 -14.41
N LEU A 40 -1.49 22.60 -13.25
CA LEU A 40 -1.47 23.28 -11.96
C LEU A 40 -0.05 23.70 -11.56
N ASP A 41 0.96 22.88 -11.88
CA ASP A 41 2.37 23.17 -11.66
C ASP A 41 2.83 24.38 -12.48
N ASN A 42 2.42 24.46 -13.74
CA ASN A 42 2.74 25.58 -14.64
C ASN A 42 1.95 26.86 -14.30
N SER A 43 0.74 26.75 -13.73
CA SER A 43 -0.13 27.90 -13.44
C SER A 43 0.06 28.48 -12.04
N PHE A 44 0.22 27.62 -11.03
CA PHE A 44 0.26 28.00 -9.61
C PHE A 44 1.56 27.61 -8.91
N GLY A 45 2.37 26.71 -9.48
CA GLY A 45 3.62 26.24 -8.87
C GLY A 45 3.51 24.91 -8.12
N LYS A 46 4.66 24.24 -7.95
CA LYS A 46 4.75 22.85 -7.46
C LYS A 46 4.32 22.62 -6.01
N LYS A 47 4.36 23.66 -5.18
CA LYS A 47 4.12 23.58 -3.74
C LYS A 47 2.91 24.40 -3.28
N GLU A 48 2.13 24.91 -4.22
CA GLU A 48 1.01 25.81 -3.93
C GLU A 48 -0.34 25.16 -4.25
N LYS A 49 -1.34 25.53 -3.45
CA LYS A 49 -2.71 25.10 -3.68
C LYS A 49 -3.22 25.79 -4.95
N GLY A 50 -3.30 25.04 -6.05
CA GLY A 50 -3.90 25.50 -7.29
C GLY A 50 -5.36 25.05 -7.40
N GLU A 51 -6.19 25.93 -7.96
CA GLU A 51 -7.61 25.67 -8.17
C GLU A 51 -8.04 26.15 -9.56
N ILE A 52 -8.77 25.30 -10.29
CA ILE A 52 -9.31 25.61 -11.60
C ILE A 52 -10.78 25.19 -11.62
N GLN A 53 -11.67 26.14 -11.90
CA GLN A 53 -13.10 25.86 -12.12
C GLN A 53 -13.42 25.91 -13.62
N ARG A 54 -14.08 24.86 -14.13
CA ARG A 54 -14.59 24.80 -15.51
C ARG A 54 -16.01 24.27 -15.50
N GLY A 55 -16.97 25.15 -15.79
CA GLY A 55 -18.40 24.82 -15.75
C GLY A 55 -18.83 24.34 -14.36
N ARG A 56 -19.39 23.13 -14.29
CA ARG A 56 -19.85 22.51 -13.04
C ARG A 56 -18.76 21.75 -12.27
N TYR A 57 -17.54 21.69 -12.80
CA TYR A 57 -16.46 20.92 -12.20
C TYR A 57 -15.35 21.84 -11.68
N LYS A 58 -14.81 21.47 -10.52
CA LYS A 58 -13.72 22.18 -9.85
C LYS A 58 -12.58 21.21 -9.62
N LEU A 59 -11.41 21.54 -10.17
CA LEU A 59 -10.15 20.85 -9.96
C LEU A 59 -9.37 21.61 -8.88
N GLN A 60 -9.04 20.95 -7.78
CA GLN A 60 -8.28 21.57 -6.69
C GLN A 60 -7.12 20.66 -6.28
N ARG A 61 -5.91 21.22 -6.16
CA ARG A 61 -4.76 20.50 -5.62
C ARG A 61 -4.90 20.38 -4.11
N GLN A 62 -4.91 19.15 -3.60
CA GLN A 62 -4.76 18.92 -2.17
C GLN A 62 -3.29 18.71 -1.85
N ILE A 63 -2.71 19.60 -1.04
CA ILE A 63 -1.35 19.45 -0.52
C ILE A 63 -1.45 18.91 0.91
N ARG A 64 -0.82 17.77 1.16
CA ARG A 64 -0.54 17.26 2.50
C ARG A 64 0.96 17.25 2.67
N SER A 65 1.46 18.04 3.62
CA SER A 65 2.85 18.02 4.03
C SER A 65 3.01 17.03 5.18
N SER A 66 3.74 15.94 4.95
CA SER A 66 4.24 15.09 6.02
C SER A 66 5.71 15.44 6.23
N VAL A 67 6.05 15.85 7.44
CA VAL A 67 7.45 16.05 7.84
C VAL A 67 7.94 14.70 8.34
N ASN A 68 8.84 14.08 7.58
CA ASN A 68 9.55 12.89 8.01
C ASN A 68 10.95 13.33 8.43
N TYR A 69 11.33 12.94 9.63
CA TYR A 69 12.69 13.09 10.12
C TYR A 69 13.45 11.81 9.78
N ASP A 70 14.67 11.96 9.30
CA ASP A 70 15.58 10.82 9.16
C ASP A 70 15.94 10.33 10.58
N GLU A 71 15.60 9.09 10.92
CA GLU A 71 15.74 8.59 12.29
C GLU A 71 17.20 8.62 12.73
N GLU A 72 18.13 8.12 11.91
CA GLU A 72 19.56 8.08 12.25
C GLU A 72 20.19 9.47 12.40
N GLY A 73 19.99 10.35 11.42
CA GLY A 73 20.53 11.70 11.42
C GLY A 73 19.90 12.59 12.50
N THR A 74 18.60 12.41 12.77
CA THR A 74 17.90 13.16 13.82
C THR A 74 18.32 12.67 15.20
N VAL A 75 18.41 11.36 15.45
CA VAL A 75 18.94 10.80 16.70
C VAL A 75 20.37 11.29 16.93
N LYS A 76 21.23 11.23 15.91
CA LYS A 76 22.62 11.72 16.02
C LYS A 76 22.67 13.21 16.35
N LYS A 77 21.82 14.04 15.73
CA LYS A 77 21.74 15.48 16.05
C LYS A 77 21.23 15.73 17.47
N LEU A 78 20.24 14.96 17.91
CA LEU A 78 19.71 15.02 19.28
C LEU A 78 20.79 14.61 20.30
N GLU A 79 21.60 13.59 20.01
CA GLU A 79 22.75 13.21 20.84
C GLU A 79 23.83 14.30 20.89
N GLU A 80 24.18 14.90 19.74
CA GLU A 80 25.11 16.04 19.67
C GLU A 80 24.64 17.23 20.51
N LEU A 81 23.32 17.48 20.53
CA LEU A 81 22.70 18.57 21.28
C LEU A 81 22.38 18.19 22.73
N ASN A 82 22.74 16.98 23.17
CA ASN A 82 22.41 16.42 24.48
C ASN A 82 20.89 16.34 24.78
N LEU A 83 20.06 16.36 23.74
CA LEU A 83 18.60 16.32 23.78
C LEU A 83 18.09 14.87 23.88
N LYS A 84 18.60 14.12 24.87
CA LYS A 84 18.29 12.70 25.07
C LYS A 84 16.83 12.44 25.45
N GLU A 85 16.14 13.44 26.00
CA GLU A 85 14.71 13.38 26.32
C GLU A 85 13.82 13.21 25.08
N PHE A 86 14.32 13.54 23.89
CA PHE A 86 13.62 13.39 22.61
C PHE A 86 13.96 12.07 21.89
N ILE A 87 14.85 11.25 22.47
CA ILE A 87 15.22 9.94 21.94
C ILE A 87 14.39 8.88 22.65
N VAL A 88 13.56 8.16 21.90
CA VAL A 88 12.69 7.12 22.45
C VAL A 88 13.41 5.76 22.43
N GLU A 89 13.93 5.34 23.59
CA GLU A 89 14.45 3.99 23.78
C GLU A 89 13.28 3.00 23.96
N ARG A 90 12.89 2.30 22.90
CA ARG A 90 11.80 1.31 22.94
C ARG A 90 12.33 -0.12 23.07
N LYS A 91 11.79 -0.88 24.03
CA LYS A 91 11.97 -2.34 24.09
C LYS A 91 11.10 -2.99 23.01
N VAL A 92 11.70 -3.29 21.86
CA VAL A 92 11.07 -4.03 20.77
C VAL A 92 11.51 -5.48 20.80
N PRO A 93 10.60 -6.44 20.58
CA PRO A 93 10.97 -7.84 20.44
C PRO A 93 11.85 -8.01 19.20
N ASP A 94 12.96 -8.72 19.37
CA ASP A 94 13.81 -9.14 18.25
C ASP A 94 13.13 -10.34 17.58
N THR A 95 12.26 -10.03 16.60
CA THR A 95 11.46 -11.04 15.91
C THR A 95 12.32 -12.02 15.11
N ASP A 96 13.50 -11.60 14.67
CA ASP A 96 14.42 -12.42 13.89
C ASP A 96 15.11 -13.48 14.77
N LYS A 97 15.58 -13.05 15.96
CA LYS A 97 16.08 -13.98 16.98
C LYS A 97 14.96 -14.87 17.52
N LEU A 98 13.76 -14.34 17.72
CA LEU A 98 12.61 -15.12 18.19
C LEU A 98 12.22 -16.20 17.18
N GLU A 99 12.11 -15.87 15.89
CA GLU A 99 11.85 -16.83 14.81
C GLU A 99 12.92 -17.92 14.75
N SER A 100 14.20 -17.54 14.88
CA SER A 100 15.31 -18.48 14.90
C SER A 100 15.24 -19.42 16.10
N ALA A 101 14.93 -18.89 17.28
CA ALA A 101 14.80 -19.68 18.50
C ALA A 101 13.58 -20.62 18.46
N LEU A 102 12.46 -20.19 17.87
CA LEU A 102 11.28 -21.03 17.61
C LEU A 102 11.61 -22.18 16.67
N LYS A 103 12.31 -21.91 15.55
CA LYS A 103 12.75 -22.94 14.59
C LYS A 103 13.73 -23.94 15.18
N LEU A 104 14.59 -23.48 16.09
CA LEU A 104 15.56 -24.31 16.80
C LEU A 104 14.97 -25.05 18.00
N GLY A 105 13.68 -24.83 18.32
CA GLY A 105 13.02 -25.44 19.48
C GLY A 105 13.53 -24.92 20.83
N LEU A 106 14.21 -23.78 20.86
CA LEU A 106 14.70 -23.12 22.08
C LEU A 106 13.59 -22.37 22.81
N VAL A 107 12.48 -22.08 22.13
CA VAL A 107 11.27 -21.50 22.70
C VAL A 107 10.08 -22.23 22.10
N GLU A 108 9.06 -22.49 22.92
CA GLU A 108 7.84 -23.13 22.46
C GLU A 108 6.99 -22.13 21.68
N GLU A 109 6.50 -22.55 20.51
CA GLU A 109 5.60 -21.71 19.72
C GLU A 109 4.32 -21.37 20.52
N ASN A 110 3.87 -22.31 21.37
CA ASN A 110 2.68 -22.16 22.23
C ASN A 110 2.71 -20.91 23.12
N ASP A 111 3.88 -20.53 23.67
CA ASP A 111 4.02 -19.34 24.53
C ASP A 111 3.80 -18.03 23.76
N PHE A 112 3.95 -18.03 22.44
CA PHE A 112 3.84 -16.82 21.61
C PHE A 112 2.62 -16.82 20.70
N ILE A 113 1.77 -17.86 20.73
CA ILE A 113 0.55 -17.95 19.90
C ILE A 113 -0.36 -16.74 20.16
N GLU A 114 -0.57 -16.37 21.42
CA GLU A 114 -1.44 -15.23 21.78
C GLU A 114 -0.88 -13.87 21.33
N GLN A 115 0.42 -13.78 21.08
CA GLN A 115 1.09 -12.56 20.60
C GLN A 115 1.27 -12.54 19.07
N LYS A 116 1.04 -13.68 18.41
CA LYS A 116 1.19 -13.85 16.96
C LYS A 116 -0.08 -13.36 16.25
N LYS A 117 -0.07 -12.10 15.81
CA LYS A 117 -1.13 -11.54 14.95
C LYS A 117 -0.90 -11.96 13.50
N VAL A 118 -1.41 -13.12 13.11
CA VAL A 118 -1.40 -13.55 11.70
C VAL A 118 -2.50 -12.81 10.94
N ARG A 119 -2.12 -11.85 10.11
CA ARG A 119 -3.07 -11.20 9.18
C ARG A 119 -3.13 -12.00 7.88
N ILE A 120 -4.17 -12.81 7.73
CA ILE A 120 -4.48 -13.48 6.46
C ILE A 120 -5.27 -12.52 5.58
N THR A 121 -4.73 -12.15 4.42
CA THR A 121 -5.44 -11.36 3.41
C THR A 121 -5.79 -12.25 2.23
N GLN A 122 -7.09 -12.45 1.99
CA GLN A 122 -7.57 -13.18 0.82
C GLN A 122 -7.64 -12.21 -0.38
N SER A 123 -7.24 -12.68 -1.56
CA SER A 123 -7.29 -11.91 -2.81
C SER A 123 -7.81 -12.82 -3.92
N ILE A 124 -8.70 -12.28 -4.76
CA ILE A 124 -9.26 -13.00 -5.91
C ILE A 124 -8.44 -12.64 -7.14
N VAL A 125 -7.96 -13.64 -7.87
CA VAL A 125 -7.21 -13.46 -9.12
C VAL A 125 -7.83 -14.37 -10.17
N VAL A 126 -8.36 -13.79 -11.24
CA VAL A 126 -8.84 -14.51 -12.42
C VAL A 126 -7.78 -14.40 -13.52
N LYS A 127 -7.35 -15.54 -14.08
CA LYS A 127 -6.41 -15.63 -15.19
C LYS A 127 -7.05 -16.45 -16.31
N GLU A 128 -6.76 -16.07 -17.55
CA GLU A 128 -7.10 -16.89 -18.71
C GLU A 128 -6.22 -18.15 -18.70
N THR A 129 -6.84 -19.31 -18.81
CA THR A 129 -6.14 -20.58 -18.98
C THR A 129 -6.19 -20.95 -20.46
N PHE A 130 -5.04 -21.15 -21.09
CA PHE A 130 -4.98 -21.69 -22.45
C PHE A 130 -5.39 -23.17 -22.40
N SER A 131 -6.64 -23.47 -22.79
CA SER A 131 -6.95 -24.81 -23.27
C SER A 131 -6.41 -24.91 -24.69
N SER A 132 -5.22 -25.48 -24.86
CA SER A 132 -4.82 -26.05 -26.15
C SER A 132 -5.76 -27.20 -26.45
N GLU A 133 -6.86 -26.92 -27.17
CA GLU A 133 -7.56 -27.95 -27.92
C GLU A 133 -6.90 -28.02 -29.30
N GLY A 134 -6.05 -29.04 -29.46
CA GLY A 134 -5.57 -29.53 -30.76
C GLY A 134 -6.24 -30.85 -31.09
#